data_AF-A0A5C7P963-F1
#
_entry.id   AF-A0A5C7P963-F1
#
_cell.length_a   1.000
_cell.length_b   1.000
_cell.length_c   1.000
_cell.angle_alpha   90.00
_cell.angle_beta   90.00
_cell.angle_gamma   90.00
#
_symmetry.space_group_name_H-M   'P 1'
#
loop_
_entity.id
_entity.type
_entity.pdbx_description
1 polymer ?
#
loop_
_entity_poly.entity_id
_entity_poly.type
_entity_poly.pdbx_seq_one_letter_code
_entity_poly.pdbx_strand_id
1 'polypeptide(L)'
;MPEAVIASQLAQFNDGAARFMSQSNLDKYGPAQRDGTAFVMTKAQADKLLHETAGNPRAMEDALGLPPGFLESEQLVRVDIPEPRKLGARVPSGNEAGANPMWIPGGKLPTGNLEAVIDLGSAPPGSYIGKKLIF
;
A
#
# COMPACT_ATOMS: atom_id res chain seq x y z
N MET A 1 7.20 4.46 19.86
CA MET A 1 8.40 4.74 19.05
C MET A 1 8.87 6.16 19.34
N PRO A 2 10.19 6.45 19.31
CA PRO A 2 10.69 7.81 19.42
C PRO A 2 10.20 8.69 18.27
N GLU A 3 9.91 9.96 18.54
CA GLU A 3 9.41 10.93 17.55
C GLU A 3 10.32 11.07 16.33
N ALA A 4 11.65 11.12 16.54
CA ALA A 4 12.62 11.19 15.46
C ALA A 4 12.57 9.98 14.50
N VAL A 5 12.25 8.79 15.03
CA VAL A 5 12.10 7.57 14.21
C VAL A 5 10.82 7.65 13.37
N ILE A 6 9.72 8.13 13.97
CA ILE A 6 8.45 8.35 13.27
C ILE A 6 8.64 9.37 12.15
N ALA A 7 9.28 10.51 12.45
CA ALA A 7 9.53 11.56 11.47
C ALA A 7 10.40 11.08 10.30
N SER A 8 11.48 10.35 10.60
CA SER A 8 12.36 9.77 9.58
C SER A 8 11.64 8.76 8.67
N GLN A 9 10.79 7.91 9.25
CA GLN A 9 9.95 6.98 8.49
C GLN A 9 8.95 7.70 7.59
N LEU A 10 8.22 8.69 8.13
CA LEU A 10 7.23 9.46 7.37
C LEU A 10 7.85 10.36 6.30
N ALA A 11 9.13 10.72 6.43
CA ALA A 11 9.86 11.44 5.40
C ALA A 11 10.04 10.61 4.12
N GLN A 12 10.08 9.28 4.20
CA GLN A 12 10.20 8.41 3.03
C GLN A 12 8.93 8.37 2.16
N PHE A 13 7.83 8.92 2.66
CA PHE A 13 6.57 9.07 1.92
C PHE A 13 6.44 10.44 1.24
N ASN A 14 7.43 11.33 1.37
CA ASN A 14 7.39 12.66 0.73
C ASN A 14 7.37 12.57 -0.81
N ASP A 15 7.98 11.53 -1.37
CA ASP A 15 8.00 11.27 -2.82
C ASP A 15 6.80 10.45 -3.31
N GLY A 16 5.81 10.24 -2.43
CA GLY A 16 4.59 9.51 -2.72
C GLY A 16 4.52 8.12 -2.08
N ALA A 17 3.32 7.55 -2.16
CA ALA A 17 3.01 6.23 -1.66
C ALA A 17 2.30 5.39 -2.73
N ALA A 18 2.25 4.09 -2.51
CA ALA A 18 1.48 3.19 -3.36
C ALA A 18 0.84 2.05 -2.57
N ARG A 19 -0.24 1.50 -3.13
CA ARG A 19 -0.91 0.28 -2.66
C ARG A 19 -1.17 -0.65 -3.83
N PHE A 20 -1.05 -1.95 -3.61
CA PHE A 20 -1.48 -2.98 -4.56
C PHE A 20 -2.80 -3.59 -4.10
N MET A 21 -3.74 -3.77 -5.03
CA MET A 21 -5.03 -4.41 -4.78
C MET A 21 -5.64 -4.92 -6.09
N SER A 22 -6.65 -5.79 -6.02
CA SER A 22 -7.39 -6.18 -7.22
C SER A 22 -8.22 -5.01 -7.77
N GLN A 23 -8.34 -4.96 -9.10
CA GLN A 23 -9.22 -4.02 -9.81
C GLN A 23 -10.66 -4.18 -9.33
N SER A 24 -11.12 -5.42 -9.14
CA SER A 24 -12.46 -5.76 -8.66
C SER A 24 -12.78 -5.08 -7.31
N ASN A 25 -11.83 -5.09 -6.37
CA ASN A 25 -11.98 -4.42 -5.08
C ASN A 25 -11.94 -2.90 -5.21
N LEU A 26 -11.07 -2.37 -6.08
CA LEU A 26 -10.97 -0.93 -6.31
C LEU A 26 -12.28 -0.38 -6.88
N ASP A 27 -12.87 -1.06 -7.85
CA ASP A 27 -14.12 -0.64 -8.48
C ASP A 27 -15.31 -0.74 -7.53
N LYS A 28 -15.32 -1.77 -6.68
CA LYS A 28 -16.45 -2.04 -5.78
C LYS A 28 -16.42 -1.20 -4.50
N TYR A 29 -15.24 -0.99 -3.92
CA TYR A 29 -15.10 -0.40 -2.59
C TYR A 29 -14.22 0.86 -2.55
N GLY A 30 -13.56 1.19 -3.66
CA GLY A 30 -12.51 2.22 -3.66
C GLY A 30 -11.22 1.74 -3.00
N PRO A 31 -10.22 2.63 -2.87
CA PRO A 31 -8.88 2.25 -2.40
C PRO A 31 -8.76 2.19 -0.87
N ALA A 32 -9.80 2.56 -0.13
CA ALA A 32 -9.83 2.59 1.32
C ALA A 32 -10.49 1.34 1.92
N GLN A 33 -10.20 1.08 3.19
CA GLN A 33 -10.90 0.09 4.02
C GLN A 33 -12.21 0.69 4.54
N ARG A 34 -13.02 -0.15 5.21
CA ARG A 34 -14.33 0.22 5.77
C ARG A 34 -14.31 1.38 6.77
N ASP A 35 -13.16 1.66 7.39
CA ASP A 35 -12.96 2.78 8.31
C ASP A 35 -12.40 4.04 7.62
N GLY A 36 -12.31 4.02 6.29
CA GLY A 36 -11.77 5.10 5.47
C GLY A 36 -10.24 5.13 5.38
N THR A 37 -9.53 4.24 6.06
CA THR A 37 -8.07 4.21 6.05
C THR A 37 -7.51 3.27 4.98
N ALA A 38 -6.27 3.49 4.56
CA ALA A 38 -5.57 2.58 3.66
C ALA A 38 -4.11 2.41 4.07
N PHE A 39 -3.66 1.16 4.09
CA PHE A 39 -2.25 0.82 4.22
C PHE A 39 -1.53 1.05 2.88
N VAL A 40 -0.38 1.70 2.96
CA VAL A 40 0.44 2.06 1.81
C VAL A 40 1.92 1.81 2.11
N MET A 41 2.68 1.50 1.06
CA MET A 41 4.13 1.47 1.08
C MET A 41 4.69 2.71 0.37
N THR A 42 5.98 2.98 0.52
CA THR A 42 6.62 4.08 -0.21
C THR A 42 6.58 3.83 -1.71
N LYS A 43 6.53 4.91 -2.51
CA LYS A 43 6.62 4.79 -3.97
C LYS A 43 7.87 4.01 -4.40
N ALA A 44 9.01 4.27 -3.77
CA ALA A 44 10.27 3.60 -4.06
C ALA A 44 10.21 2.08 -3.82
N GLN A 45 9.55 1.63 -2.75
CA GLN A 45 9.37 0.21 -2.47
C GLN A 45 8.44 -0.46 -3.49
N ALA A 46 7.37 0.22 -3.89
CA ALA A 46 6.49 -0.28 -4.94
C ALA A 46 7.19 -0.36 -6.30
N ASP A 47 8.03 0.62 -6.64
CA ASP A 47 8.85 0.60 -7.86
C ASP A 47 9.88 -0.55 -7.81
N LYS A 48 10.56 -0.74 -6.67
CA LYS A 48 11.50 -1.85 -6.45
C LYS A 48 10.81 -3.21 -6.60
N LEU A 49 9.61 -3.37 -6.03
CA LEU A 49 8.83 -4.60 -6.15
C LEU A 49 8.52 -4.95 -7.62
N LEU A 50 8.08 -3.97 -8.41
CA LEU A 50 7.81 -4.17 -9.83
C LEU A 50 9.09 -4.56 -10.60
N HIS A 51 10.21 -3.92 -10.26
CA HIS A 51 11.50 -4.24 -10.88
C HIS A 51 11.98 -5.65 -10.51
N GLU A 52 11.92 -6.04 -9.24
CA GLU A 52 12.38 -7.35 -8.77
C GLU A 52 11.52 -8.51 -9.26
N THR A 53 10.21 -8.28 -9.40
CA THR A 53 9.29 -9.29 -9.94
C THR A 53 9.40 -9.40 -11.46
N ALA A 54 9.89 -8.37 -12.15
CA ALA A 54 10.19 -8.36 -13.58
C ALA A 54 9.05 -8.91 -14.47
N GLY A 55 7.80 -8.61 -14.11
CA GLY A 55 6.63 -9.10 -14.84
C GLY A 55 6.23 -10.55 -14.54
N ASN A 56 6.89 -11.24 -13.61
CA ASN A 56 6.49 -12.58 -13.19
C ASN A 56 5.32 -12.51 -12.18
N PRO A 57 4.12 -13.03 -12.52
CA PRO A 57 2.96 -12.97 -11.63
C PRO A 57 3.15 -13.81 -10.36
N ARG A 58 3.86 -14.94 -10.42
CA ARG A 58 4.13 -15.78 -9.24
C ARG A 58 5.05 -15.07 -8.25
N ALA A 59 6.11 -14.43 -8.75
CA ALA A 59 7.01 -13.64 -7.91
C ALA A 59 6.27 -12.45 -7.27
N MET A 60 5.32 -11.82 -7.99
CA MET A 60 4.49 -10.76 -7.45
C MET A 60 3.52 -11.26 -6.37
N GLU A 61 2.88 -12.42 -6.59
CA GLU A 61 2.04 -13.07 -5.58
C GLU A 61 2.83 -13.33 -4.29
N ASP A 62 3.99 -13.97 -4.40
CA ASP A 62 4.84 -14.28 -3.25
C ASP A 62 5.28 -13.02 -2.50
N ALA A 63 5.70 -11.99 -3.23
CA ALA A 63 6.20 -10.76 -2.63
C ALA A 63 5.10 -9.91 -1.98
N LEU A 64 3.85 -10.02 -2.46
CA LEU A 64 2.67 -9.40 -1.84
C LEU A 64 1.95 -10.31 -0.83
N GLY A 65 2.38 -11.56 -0.68
CA GLY A 65 1.72 -12.55 0.17
C GLY A 65 0.32 -12.94 -0.32
N LEU A 66 0.09 -12.90 -1.63
CA LEU A 66 -1.16 -13.32 -2.26
C LEU A 66 -1.19 -14.85 -2.44
N PRO A 67 -2.37 -15.48 -2.43
CA PRO A 67 -2.47 -16.91 -2.72
C PRO A 67 -1.89 -17.25 -4.10
N PRO A 68 -1.21 -18.39 -4.26
CA PRO A 68 -0.81 -18.88 -5.58
C PRO A 68 -2.04 -19.03 -6.48
N GLY A 69 -2.04 -18.39 -7.64
CA GLY A 69 -3.14 -18.44 -8.62
C GLY A 69 -4.00 -17.19 -8.62
N PHE A 70 -3.80 -16.30 -7.65
CA PHE A 70 -4.57 -15.08 -7.51
C PHE A 70 -4.50 -14.20 -8.78
N LEU A 71 -3.32 -13.99 -9.34
CA LEU A 71 -3.10 -13.14 -10.53
C LEU A 71 -3.46 -13.82 -11.86
N GLU A 72 -3.90 -15.08 -11.84
CA GLU A 72 -4.46 -15.74 -13.03
C GLU A 72 -5.94 -15.41 -13.23
N SER A 73 -6.64 -15.05 -12.16
CA SER A 73 -8.08 -14.72 -12.18
C SER A 73 -8.39 -13.28 -11.81
N GLU A 74 -7.49 -12.59 -11.11
CA GLU A 74 -7.66 -11.20 -10.69
C GLU A 74 -6.68 -10.26 -11.39
N GLN A 75 -7.20 -9.13 -11.88
CA GLN A 75 -6.39 -8.04 -12.40
C GLN A 75 -5.79 -7.23 -11.24
N LEU A 76 -4.46 -7.23 -11.09
CA LEU A 76 -3.78 -6.38 -10.11
C LEU A 76 -3.72 -4.92 -10.58
N VAL A 77 -3.92 -4.02 -9.63
CA VAL A 77 -3.81 -2.57 -9.82
C VAL A 77 -2.84 -2.03 -8.79
N ARG A 78 -1.96 -1.14 -9.24
CA ARG A 78 -1.21 -0.25 -8.38
C ARG A 78 -1.95 1.08 -8.27
N VAL A 79 -2.29 1.46 -7.06
CA VAL A 79 -2.84 2.77 -6.72
C VAL A 79 -1.68 3.65 -6.27
N ASP A 80 -1.32 4.65 -7.07
CA ASP A 80 -0.31 5.66 -6.74
C ASP A 80 -0.97 6.84 -6.02
N ILE A 81 -0.35 7.30 -4.93
CA ILE A 81 -0.78 8.44 -4.11
C ILE A 81 0.37 9.46 -4.09
N PRO A 82 0.30 10.53 -4.90
CA PRO A 82 1.41 11.49 -5.01
C PRO A 82 1.68 12.28 -3.72
N GLU A 83 0.64 12.63 -2.96
CA GLU A 83 0.75 13.50 -1.78
C GLU A 83 0.19 12.85 -0.50
N PRO A 84 0.74 11.71 -0.04
CA PRO A 84 0.18 10.94 1.07
C PRO A 84 0.16 11.74 2.39
N ARG A 85 1.10 12.68 2.57
CA ARG A 85 1.15 13.59 3.73
C ARG A 85 -0.08 14.48 3.86
N LYS A 86 -0.68 14.90 2.73
CA LYS A 86 -1.93 15.67 2.72
C LYS A 86 -3.16 14.81 3.08
N LEU A 87 -3.00 13.49 3.01
CA LEU A 87 -4.01 12.49 3.36
C LEU A 87 -3.73 11.85 4.73
N GLY A 88 -3.08 12.56 5.64
CA GLY A 88 -2.92 12.09 7.02
C GLY A 88 -1.96 10.91 7.21
N ALA A 89 -0.94 10.79 6.34
CA ALA A 89 0.09 9.75 6.46
C ALA A 89 0.68 9.66 7.87
N ARG A 90 0.54 8.49 8.49
CA ARG A 90 0.97 8.19 9.86
C ARG A 90 1.45 6.76 9.99
N VAL A 91 2.25 6.50 11.03
CA VAL A 91 2.63 5.14 11.40
C VAL A 91 1.37 4.39 11.83
N PRO A 92 1.12 3.16 11.32
CA PRO A 92 -0.06 2.40 11.70
C PRO A 92 -0.09 2.12 13.20
N SER A 93 -1.27 2.19 13.80
CA SER A 93 -1.48 1.84 15.22
C SER A 93 -1.81 0.37 15.43
N GLY A 94 -2.28 -0.31 14.38
CA GLY A 94 -2.84 -1.67 14.44
C GLY A 94 -4.35 -1.69 14.72
N ASN A 95 -4.96 -0.53 14.98
CA ASN A 95 -6.41 -0.41 15.19
C ASN A 95 -7.19 -0.17 13.88
N GLU A 96 -6.48 0.03 12.77
CA GLU A 96 -7.07 0.26 11.46
C GLU A 96 -7.72 -1.02 10.93
N ALA A 97 -8.82 -0.90 10.20
CA ALA A 97 -9.59 -2.04 9.69
C ALA A 97 -8.80 -2.95 8.74
N GLY A 98 -7.69 -2.46 8.17
CA GLY A 98 -6.77 -3.24 7.34
C GLY A 98 -5.69 -4.02 8.10
N ALA A 99 -5.52 -3.79 9.41
CA ALA A 99 -4.57 -4.54 10.22
C ALA A 99 -5.04 -5.99 10.35
N ASN A 100 -4.13 -6.94 10.14
CA ASN A 100 -4.41 -8.38 10.20
C ASN A 100 -3.48 -9.04 11.24
N PRO A 101 -3.64 -10.35 11.55
CA PRO A 101 -2.79 -11.02 12.54
C PRO A 101 -1.28 -11.04 12.23
N MET A 102 -0.90 -10.76 10.98
CA MET A 102 0.51 -10.66 10.54
C MET A 102 1.06 -9.24 10.66
N TRP A 103 0.23 -8.26 11.02
CA TRP A 103 0.66 -6.91 11.29
C TRP A 103 1.57 -6.88 12.53
N ILE A 104 2.68 -6.16 12.43
CA ILE A 104 3.63 -5.97 13.54
C ILE A 104 3.75 -4.49 13.91
N PRO A 105 3.90 -4.16 15.21
CA PRO A 105 4.11 -2.79 15.65
C PRO A 105 5.37 -2.17 15.03
N GLY A 106 5.27 -0.90 14.62
CA GLY A 106 6.43 -0.12 14.17
C GLY A 106 6.34 0.43 12.75
N GLY A 107 5.24 0.17 12.03
CA GLY A 107 5.09 0.56 10.63
C GLY A 107 6.15 -0.08 9.73
N LYS A 108 6.53 -1.32 10.04
CA LYS A 108 7.38 -2.13 9.19
C LYS A 108 6.68 -3.45 8.91
N LEU A 109 6.78 -3.95 7.69
CA LEU A 109 6.45 -5.33 7.39
C LEU A 109 7.54 -6.25 8.00
N PRO A 110 7.25 -7.53 8.27
CA PRO A 110 8.26 -8.50 8.73
C PRO A 110 9.50 -8.60 7.83
N THR A 111 9.39 -8.21 6.55
CA THR A 111 10.47 -8.13 5.56
C THR A 111 11.30 -6.84 5.64
N GLY A 112 10.98 -5.90 6.55
CA GLY A 112 11.68 -4.64 6.76
C GLY A 112 11.15 -3.45 5.95
N ASN A 113 10.18 -3.66 5.06
CA ASN A 113 9.55 -2.59 4.28
C ASN A 113 8.77 -1.62 5.17
N LEU A 114 8.71 -0.34 4.81
CA LEU A 114 8.01 0.67 5.57
C LEU A 114 6.53 0.67 5.19
N GLU A 115 5.69 0.82 6.19
CA GLU A 115 4.25 0.88 6.05
C GLU A 115 3.72 2.13 6.75
N ALA A 116 2.79 2.81 6.09
CA ALA A 116 2.04 3.92 6.64
C ALA A 116 0.55 3.70 6.40
N VAL A 117 -0.26 4.41 7.17
CA VAL A 117 -1.71 4.54 6.93
C VAL A 117 -2.01 5.95 6.47
N ILE A 118 -2.91 6.08 5.50
CA ILE A 118 -3.50 7.34 5.04
C ILE A 118 -5.02 7.28 5.08
N ASP A 119 -5.67 8.43 5.10
CA ASP A 119 -7.12 8.59 5.03
C ASP A 119 -7.55 8.78 3.57
N LEU A 120 -8.07 7.72 2.96
CA LEU A 120 -8.49 7.70 1.56
C LEU A 120 -10.01 7.68 1.36
N GLY A 121 -10.78 7.30 2.38
CA GLY A 121 -12.25 7.18 2.28
C GLY A 121 -12.98 8.48 1.99
N SER A 122 -12.38 9.61 2.37
CA SER A 122 -12.89 10.97 2.10
C SER A 122 -11.93 11.80 1.26
N ALA A 123 -10.98 11.17 0.57
CA ALA A 123 -9.99 11.90 -0.21
C ALA A 123 -10.66 12.59 -1.42
N PRO A 124 -10.25 13.83 -1.77
CA PRO A 124 -10.76 14.51 -2.94
C PRO A 124 -10.56 13.70 -4.24
N PRO A 125 -11.42 13.85 -5.26
CA PRO A 125 -11.17 13.28 -6.58
C PRO A 125 -9.79 13.65 -7.11
N GLY A 126 -9.09 12.69 -7.72
CA GLY A 126 -7.73 12.89 -8.22
C GLY A 126 -6.61 12.75 -7.18
N SER A 127 -6.93 12.44 -5.91
CA SER A 127 -5.91 12.18 -4.87
C SER A 127 -5.09 10.91 -5.10
N TYR A 128 -5.53 10.03 -6.01
CA TYR A 128 -4.83 8.82 -6.39
C TYR A 128 -4.99 8.50 -7.88
N ILE A 129 -4.08 7.67 -8.39
CA ILE A 129 -4.08 7.20 -9.78
C ILE A 129 -3.99 5.67 -9.77
N GLY A 130 -5.00 5.00 -10.32
CA GLY A 130 -4.98 3.54 -10.50
C GLY A 130 -4.31 3.15 -11.82
N LYS A 131 -3.33 2.23 -11.76
CA LYS A 131 -2.64 1.66 -12.92
C LYS A 131 -2.77 0.15 -12.92
N LYS A 132 -3.40 -0.40 -13.95
CA LYS A 132 -3.45 -1.86 -14.16
C LYS A 132 -2.05 -2.37 -14.46
N LEU A 133 -1.69 -3.47 -13.82
CA LEU A 133 -0.42 -4.15 -14.06
C LEU A 133 -0.63 -5.30 -15.04
N ILE A 134 0.26 -5.42 -16.00
CA ILE A 134 0.23 -6.49 -16.99
C ILE A 134 1.47 -7.33 -16.74
N PHE A 135 1.28 -8.63 -16.61
CA PHE A 135 2.30 -9.64 -16.37
C PHE A 135 2.39 -10.55 -17.59
#